data_AF-A0A8A3PQ32-F1
#
_entry.id   AF-A0A8A3PQ32-F1
#
_cell.length_a   1.000
_cell.length_b   1.000
_cell.length_c   1.000
_cell.angle_alpha   90.00
_cell.angle_beta   90.00
_cell.angle_gamma   90.00
#
_symmetry.space_group_name_H-M   'P 1'
#
loop_
_entity.id
_entity.type
_entity.pdbx_description
1 polymer ?
#
loop_
_entity_poly.entity_id
_entity_poly.type
_entity_poly.pdbx_seq_one_letter_code
_entity_poly.pdbx_strand_id
1 'polypeptide(L)'
;MAQTLDIQLQNRYPSDEVYAYVTGLALNNNNRVFLLQADGKTPYYPDSPPHTVYPLSAACAIKLGKQGSTTVVKIPLLAGGRIWFSIGKKLEFFVNPGPALVEPSVTNPSDHNINTNWAFCEFTFNHTQIYANISYVDFVSLPISMKLIPAHGRPQEIHGLKADGLKTICEGLKSQSRIDGAGWDKLIVESAGQILRVLSPNHEEGFRGYYETYIDEVWNKYTKTPLIVDTQAEWGTIEGRVSNGQLTFPGLATFTKPSTADIFSCSSGPFANNAGATGPLTARISAAFNRSTLLSNDRHPTNEKVSDYYRHKVTNHYSRLVHEANHHGRGYAFPYDDVSSGTETDQSGFVSGWPKSFTVSIG
;
A
#
# COMPACT_ATOMS: atom_id res chain seq x y z
N MET A 1 -18.76 26.92 7.57
CA MET A 1 -17.94 26.12 8.51
C MET A 1 -16.92 25.35 7.70
N ALA A 2 -15.70 25.17 8.21
CA ALA A 2 -14.73 24.30 7.54
C ALA A 2 -15.25 22.86 7.49
N GLN A 3 -15.08 22.19 6.34
CA GLN A 3 -15.48 20.80 6.15
C GLN A 3 -14.61 19.90 7.02
N THR A 4 -15.23 19.07 7.84
CA THR A 4 -14.55 18.14 8.76
C THR A 4 -15.20 16.76 8.69
N LEU A 5 -14.46 15.75 9.10
CA LEU A 5 -14.94 14.37 9.21
C LEU A 5 -14.65 13.83 10.60
N ASP A 6 -15.69 13.27 11.24
CA ASP A 6 -15.53 12.44 12.43
C ASP A 6 -15.23 11.00 11.99
N ILE A 7 -14.13 10.45 12.50
CA ILE A 7 -13.69 9.08 12.28
C ILE A 7 -13.80 8.30 13.59
N GLN A 8 -14.39 7.11 13.53
CA GLN A 8 -14.47 6.20 14.66
C GLN A 8 -13.26 5.26 14.65
N LEU A 9 -12.34 5.43 15.60
CA LEU A 9 -11.20 4.54 15.81
C LEU A 9 -11.59 3.47 16.83
N GLN A 10 -11.62 2.21 16.42
CA GLN A 10 -12.00 1.09 17.29
C GLN A 10 -10.79 0.27 17.71
N ASN A 11 -10.66 0.02 19.01
CA ASN A 11 -9.70 -0.95 19.50
C ASN A 11 -10.37 -2.33 19.56
N ARG A 12 -9.98 -3.24 18.68
CA ARG A 12 -10.37 -4.66 18.69
C ARG A 12 -9.23 -5.57 19.14
N TYR A 13 -8.03 -5.02 19.26
CA TYR A 13 -6.85 -5.70 19.74
C TYR A 13 -6.93 -5.95 21.27
N PRO A 14 -6.47 -7.11 21.78
CA PRO A 14 -6.53 -7.44 23.20
C PRO A 14 -5.43 -6.73 24.00
N SER A 15 -5.41 -5.40 23.97
CA SER A 15 -4.49 -4.55 24.75
C SER A 15 -5.16 -3.23 25.15
N ASP A 16 -4.80 -2.71 26.32
CA ASP A 16 -5.19 -1.39 26.81
C ASP A 16 -4.12 -0.31 26.50
N GLU A 17 -3.01 -0.72 25.89
CA GLU A 17 -1.91 0.14 25.46
C GLU A 17 -1.90 0.25 23.93
N VAL A 18 -2.97 0.83 23.39
CA VAL A 18 -3.13 1.08 21.96
C VAL A 18 -3.14 2.59 21.72
N TYR A 19 -2.25 3.05 20.84
CA TYR A 19 -2.14 4.47 20.47
C TYR A 19 -2.41 4.64 18.99
N ALA A 20 -3.23 5.63 18.66
CA ALA A 20 -3.49 6.05 17.29
C ALA A 20 -2.87 7.42 16.99
N TYR A 21 -2.61 7.66 15.70
CA TYR A 21 -2.12 8.94 15.18
C TYR A 21 -2.81 9.21 13.85
N VAL A 22 -3.05 10.49 13.54
CA VAL A 22 -3.53 10.90 12.21
C VAL A 22 -2.56 11.94 11.64
N THR A 23 -2.03 11.67 10.46
CA THR A 23 -1.11 12.55 9.74
C THR A 23 -1.63 12.83 8.32
N GLY A 24 -1.10 13.84 7.65
CA GLY A 24 -1.39 14.12 6.24
C GLY A 24 -1.00 15.53 5.81
N LEU A 25 -1.54 15.98 4.68
CA LEU A 25 -1.40 17.34 4.17
C LEU A 25 -2.75 18.05 4.18
N ALA A 26 -2.84 19.17 4.89
CA ALA A 26 -4.09 19.93 5.03
C ALA A 26 -4.45 20.70 3.76
N LEU A 27 -5.41 20.17 3.00
CA LEU A 27 -5.83 20.72 1.70
C LEU A 27 -6.34 22.16 1.80
N ASN A 28 -7.02 22.50 2.89
CA ASN A 28 -7.54 23.85 3.16
C ASN A 28 -6.52 24.77 3.85
N ASN A 29 -5.27 24.33 4.01
CA ASN A 29 -4.19 25.10 4.63
C ASN A 29 -2.91 25.00 3.78
N ASN A 30 -3.04 25.22 2.47
CA ASN A 30 -1.93 25.21 1.50
C ASN A 30 -1.06 23.94 1.55
N ASN A 31 -1.68 22.78 1.79
CA ASN A 31 -1.00 21.49 1.94
C ASN A 31 0.06 21.49 3.07
N ARG A 32 -0.11 22.30 4.13
CA ARG A 32 0.77 22.22 5.30
C ARG A 32 0.73 20.81 5.90
N VAL A 33 1.90 20.33 6.31
CA VAL A 33 2.04 19.10 7.12
C VAL A 33 1.11 19.19 8.32
N PHE A 34 0.33 18.13 8.52
CA PHE A 34 -0.67 18.03 9.56
C PHE A 34 -0.43 16.80 10.42
N LEU A 35 -0.61 16.97 11.73
CA LEU A 35 -0.88 15.90 12.66
C LEU A 35 -2.08 16.27 13.53
N LEU A 36 -2.75 15.27 14.08
CA LEU A 36 -3.80 15.47 15.08
C LEU A 36 -3.21 15.35 16.49
N GLN A 37 -3.51 16.33 17.35
CA GLN A 37 -3.07 16.26 18.75
C GLN A 37 -3.76 15.12 19.51
N ALA A 38 -3.21 14.77 20.67
CA ALA A 38 -3.65 13.64 21.50
C ALA A 38 -5.11 13.73 21.97
N ASP A 39 -5.74 14.91 21.91
CA ASP A 39 -7.17 15.11 22.21
C ASP A 39 -8.11 14.60 21.09
N GLY A 40 -7.55 14.19 19.95
CA GLY A 40 -8.28 13.70 18.79
C GLY A 40 -9.08 14.76 18.04
N LYS A 41 -8.86 16.05 18.31
CA LYS A 41 -9.67 17.14 17.74
C LYS A 41 -8.86 18.34 17.28
N THR A 42 -7.75 18.66 17.95
CA THR A 42 -6.98 19.87 17.68
C THR A 42 -5.96 19.63 16.57
N PRO A 43 -6.05 20.32 15.42
CA PRO A 43 -5.01 20.30 14.39
C PRO A 43 -3.67 20.79 14.94
N TYR A 44 -2.59 20.10 14.57
CA TYR A 44 -1.22 20.54 14.79
C TYR A 44 -0.50 20.66 13.45
N TYR A 45 0.10 21.83 13.22
CA TYR A 45 0.90 22.14 12.04
C TYR A 45 2.31 22.47 12.52
N PRO A 46 3.27 21.53 12.44
CA PRO A 46 4.63 21.81 12.90
C PRO A 46 5.24 22.94 12.08
N ASP A 47 6.05 23.77 12.74
CA ASP A 47 6.87 24.77 12.05
C ASP A 47 8.17 24.13 11.52
N SER A 48 8.86 24.83 10.62
CA SER A 48 10.15 24.37 10.11
C SER A 48 11.20 24.40 11.23
N PRO A 49 11.77 23.24 11.62
CA PRO A 49 12.79 23.19 12.66
C PRO A 49 14.17 23.66 12.15
N PRO A 50 15.12 23.94 13.05
CA PRO A 50 16.48 24.40 12.69
C PRO A 50 17.38 23.29 12.13
N HIS A 51 17.07 22.01 12.35
CA HIS A 51 17.82 20.84 11.85
C HIS A 51 16.87 19.65 11.62
N THR A 52 17.39 18.61 10.98
CA THR A 52 16.65 17.37 10.67
C THR A 52 16.38 16.52 11.91
N VAL A 53 15.40 15.63 11.81
CA VAL A 53 15.00 14.68 12.88
C VAL A 53 14.67 15.43 14.18
N TYR A 54 13.95 16.55 14.05
CA TYR A 54 13.55 17.37 15.20
C TYR A 54 12.26 16.82 15.83
N PRO A 55 12.17 16.64 17.16
CA PRO A 55 10.98 16.09 17.79
C PRO A 55 9.76 17.02 17.64
N LEU A 56 8.56 16.43 17.62
CA LEU A 56 7.32 17.22 17.64
C LEU A 56 7.23 18.08 18.91
N SER A 57 6.74 19.32 18.76
CA SER A 57 6.46 20.21 19.90
C SER A 57 5.09 19.98 20.54
N ALA A 58 4.24 19.13 19.94
CA ALA A 58 2.92 18.77 20.44
C ALA A 58 2.77 17.25 20.62
N ALA A 59 2.03 16.85 21.66
CA ALA A 59 1.68 15.46 21.88
C ALA A 59 0.60 15.02 20.87
N CYS A 60 0.92 14.02 20.04
CA CYS A 60 0.01 13.53 18.97
C CYS A 60 -0.46 12.07 19.19
N ALA A 61 -0.05 11.43 20.27
CA ALA A 61 -0.46 10.05 20.59
C ALA A 61 -1.88 10.02 21.19
N ILE A 62 -2.87 9.61 20.40
CA ILE A 62 -4.26 9.46 20.82
C ILE A 62 -4.40 8.08 21.48
N LYS A 63 -4.48 8.03 22.81
CA LYS A 63 -4.66 6.76 23.53
C LYS A 63 -6.08 6.22 23.29
N LEU A 64 -6.20 5.02 22.75
CA LEU A 64 -7.48 4.33 22.65
C LEU A 64 -7.85 3.69 24.00
N GLY A 65 -9.15 3.45 24.20
CA GLY A 65 -9.63 2.70 25.37
C GLY A 65 -9.34 1.20 25.26
N LYS A 66 -9.87 0.43 26.21
CA LYS A 66 -9.79 -1.04 26.22
C LYS A 66 -10.36 -1.70 24.96
N GLN A 67 -10.09 -2.99 24.78
CA GLN A 67 -10.70 -3.79 23.72
C GLN A 67 -12.23 -3.61 23.68
N GLY A 68 -12.76 -3.40 22.48
CA GLY A 68 -14.17 -3.10 22.20
C GLY A 68 -14.55 -1.62 22.30
N SER A 69 -13.63 -0.74 22.70
CA SER A 69 -13.89 0.70 22.77
C SER A 69 -13.83 1.40 21.41
N THR A 70 -14.51 2.54 21.33
CA THR A 70 -14.48 3.46 20.19
C THR A 70 -14.03 4.84 20.66
N THR A 71 -13.04 5.41 19.97
CA THR A 71 -12.59 6.80 20.14
C THR A 71 -12.97 7.58 18.90
N VAL A 72 -13.64 8.72 19.04
CA VAL A 72 -14.00 9.57 17.90
C VAL A 72 -12.96 10.67 17.75
N VAL A 73 -12.39 10.78 16.55
CA VAL A 73 -11.44 11.83 16.18
C VAL A 73 -12.02 12.71 15.08
N LYS A 74 -11.65 13.99 15.03
CA LYS A 74 -12.13 14.95 14.02
C LYS A 74 -10.97 15.45 13.17
N ILE A 75 -11.10 15.32 11.85
CA ILE A 75 -10.06 15.76 10.90
C ILE A 75 -10.59 16.84 9.94
N PRO A 76 -9.73 17.73 9.43
CA PRO A 76 -10.06 18.59 8.29
C PRO A 76 -9.96 17.79 6.98
N LEU A 77 -10.04 18.48 5.84
CA LEU A 77 -9.66 17.93 4.55
C LEU A 77 -8.16 17.61 4.52
N LEU A 78 -7.82 16.37 4.20
CA LEU A 78 -6.46 15.85 4.20
C LEU A 78 -6.19 15.05 2.92
N ALA A 79 -5.05 15.30 2.29
CA ALA A 79 -4.49 14.46 1.23
C ALA A 79 -3.28 13.69 1.76
N GLY A 80 -3.04 12.50 1.21
CA GLY A 80 -1.95 11.62 1.66
C GLY A 80 -2.03 11.34 3.16
N GLY A 81 -3.24 11.21 3.68
CA GLY A 81 -3.49 11.00 5.09
C GLY A 81 -3.18 9.58 5.52
N ARG A 82 -2.70 9.42 6.75
CA ARG A 82 -2.46 8.11 7.36
C ARG A 82 -3.07 8.04 8.75
N ILE A 83 -3.69 6.90 9.05
CA ILE A 83 -4.10 6.55 10.41
C ILE A 83 -3.16 5.44 10.87
N TRP A 84 -2.35 5.75 11.88
CA TRP A 84 -1.35 4.85 12.43
C TRP A 84 -1.87 4.24 13.72
N PHE A 85 -1.49 3.00 13.98
CA PHE A 85 -1.73 2.33 15.26
C PHE A 85 -0.43 1.73 15.78
N SER A 86 -0.25 1.74 17.10
CA SER A 86 0.86 1.08 17.77
C SER A 86 0.42 0.42 19.07
N ILE A 87 1.05 -0.71 19.41
CA ILE A 87 0.73 -1.52 20.58
C ILE A 87 1.90 -1.48 21.58
N GLY A 88 1.60 -1.23 22.85
CA GLY A 88 2.55 -1.27 23.97
C GLY A 88 3.54 -0.10 24.04
N LYS A 89 3.82 0.58 22.92
CA LYS A 89 4.71 1.74 22.86
C LYS A 89 4.15 2.80 21.91
N LYS A 90 4.23 4.07 22.31
CA LYS A 90 3.94 5.22 21.44
C LYS A 90 4.94 5.29 20.29
N LEU A 91 4.46 5.65 19.09
CA LEU A 91 5.31 6.05 17.98
C LEU A 91 5.96 7.41 18.23
N GLU A 92 7.20 7.52 17.79
CA GLU A 92 7.99 8.75 17.74
C GLU A 92 8.03 9.26 16.30
N PHE A 93 7.52 10.47 16.09
CA PHE A 93 7.58 11.18 14.81
C PHE A 93 8.54 12.36 14.94
N PHE A 94 9.17 12.72 13.81
CA PHE A 94 10.08 13.86 13.75
C PHE A 94 9.71 14.79 12.60
N VAL A 95 10.31 15.97 12.54
CA VAL A 95 10.14 16.94 11.46
C VAL A 95 11.50 17.38 10.96
N ASN A 96 11.64 17.51 9.65
CA ASN A 96 12.79 18.09 8.97
C ASN A 96 12.49 19.54 8.53
N PRO A 97 13.51 20.38 8.26
CA PRO A 97 13.32 21.71 7.69
C PRO A 97 12.49 21.66 6.40
N GLY A 98 11.60 22.62 6.21
CA GLY A 98 10.62 22.60 5.12
C GLY A 98 9.29 23.26 5.51
N PRO A 99 8.56 22.77 6.54
CA PRO A 99 8.70 21.53 7.32
C PRO A 99 8.30 20.26 6.53
N ALA A 100 8.92 19.12 6.84
CA ALA A 100 8.54 17.81 6.31
C ALA A 100 8.42 16.77 7.43
N LEU A 101 7.32 16.04 7.50
CA LEU A 101 7.14 14.96 8.48
C LEU A 101 8.11 13.82 8.18
N VAL A 102 8.83 13.38 9.20
CA VAL A 102 9.60 12.14 9.20
C VAL A 102 8.73 11.08 9.83
N GLU A 103 8.25 10.18 8.98
CA GLU A 103 7.40 9.05 9.36
C GLU A 103 8.25 7.86 9.85
N PRO A 104 7.68 6.97 10.68
CA PRO A 104 8.38 5.77 11.13
C PRO A 104 8.90 4.92 9.97
N SER A 105 10.18 4.51 10.04
CA SER A 105 10.79 3.60 9.07
C SER A 105 10.84 2.17 9.61
N VAL A 106 10.45 1.22 8.77
CA VAL A 106 10.63 -0.23 9.03
C VAL A 106 11.95 -0.78 8.52
N THR A 107 12.71 0.01 7.75
CA THR A 107 13.93 -0.42 7.06
C THR A 107 15.20 0.23 7.59
N ASN A 108 15.10 1.34 8.33
CA ASN A 108 16.24 1.95 9.00
C ASN A 108 16.47 1.26 10.36
N PRO A 109 17.57 0.51 10.56
CA PRO A 109 17.82 -0.20 11.82
C PRO A 109 17.98 0.73 13.03
N SER A 110 18.28 2.01 12.80
CA SER A 110 18.41 3.04 13.84
C SER A 110 17.11 3.81 14.10
N ASP A 111 16.01 3.48 13.42
CA ASP A 111 14.71 4.13 13.65
C ASP A 111 14.22 3.85 15.07
N HIS A 112 13.71 4.88 15.75
CA HIS A 112 13.21 4.79 17.12
C HIS A 112 12.00 3.86 17.27
N ASN A 113 11.32 3.58 16.16
CA ASN A 113 10.14 2.73 16.05
C ASN A 113 10.46 1.35 15.45
N ILE A 114 11.73 1.02 15.17
CA ILE A 114 12.10 -0.22 14.48
C ILE A 114 11.60 -1.47 15.22
N ASN A 115 11.59 -1.45 16.55
CA ASN A 115 11.12 -2.54 17.40
C ASN A 115 9.68 -2.36 17.92
N THR A 116 8.97 -1.30 17.50
CA THR A 116 7.57 -1.07 17.90
C THR A 116 6.64 -1.90 17.02
N ASN A 117 5.59 -2.49 17.59
CA ASN A 117 4.55 -3.15 16.82
C ASN A 117 3.50 -2.12 16.35
N TRP A 118 3.50 -1.81 15.06
CA TRP A 118 2.65 -0.76 14.48
C TRP A 118 2.26 -1.07 13.03
N ALA A 119 1.13 -0.51 12.62
CA ALA A 119 0.58 -0.57 11.26
C ALA A 119 -0.07 0.77 10.91
N PHE A 120 -0.41 0.97 9.64
CA PHE A 120 -1.22 2.11 9.22
C PHE A 120 -2.16 1.75 8.07
N CYS A 121 -3.18 2.59 7.89
CA CYS A 121 -3.97 2.64 6.67
C CYS A 121 -3.93 4.06 6.09
N GLU A 122 -4.19 4.18 4.80
CA GLU A 122 -4.09 5.43 4.06
C GLU A 122 -5.47 5.96 3.72
N PHE A 123 -5.58 7.28 3.59
CA PHE A 123 -6.79 7.93 3.11
C PHE A 123 -6.52 9.27 2.46
N THR A 124 -7.45 9.71 1.62
CA THR A 124 -7.61 11.10 1.24
C THR A 124 -9.05 11.50 1.49
N PHE A 125 -9.25 12.54 2.28
CA PHE A 125 -10.55 13.17 2.49
C PHE A 125 -10.52 14.56 1.87
N ASN A 126 -11.17 14.70 0.72
CA ASN A 126 -11.22 15.93 -0.06
C ASN A 126 -12.67 16.46 -0.14
N HIS A 127 -12.90 17.45 -0.99
CA HIS A 127 -14.22 18.08 -1.13
C HIS A 127 -15.33 17.16 -1.66
N THR A 128 -14.99 16.03 -2.27
CA THR A 128 -15.95 15.16 -2.96
C THR A 128 -16.13 13.80 -2.29
N GLN A 129 -15.11 13.27 -1.61
CA GLN A 129 -15.17 11.94 -1.00
C GLN A 129 -14.09 11.74 0.07
N ILE A 130 -14.26 10.67 0.86
CA ILE A 130 -13.11 9.94 1.40
C ILE A 130 -12.79 8.78 0.44
N TYR A 131 -11.51 8.56 0.17
CA TYR A 131 -10.97 7.32 -0.37
C TYR A 131 -9.99 6.77 0.68
N ALA A 132 -10.14 5.52 1.10
CA ALA A 132 -9.27 4.92 2.12
C ALA A 132 -8.95 3.46 1.79
N ASN A 133 -7.71 3.05 2.04
CA ASN A 133 -7.19 1.73 1.72
C ASN A 133 -6.28 1.21 2.84
N ILE A 134 -6.25 -0.11 3.02
CA ILE A 134 -5.14 -0.74 3.74
C ILE A 134 -3.91 -0.66 2.82
N SER A 135 -2.72 -0.51 3.39
CA SER A 135 -1.47 -0.53 2.61
C SER A 135 -0.52 -1.58 3.17
N TYR A 136 -0.20 -2.56 2.33
CA TYR A 136 0.83 -3.58 2.55
C TYR A 136 2.00 -3.40 1.58
N VAL A 137 2.08 -2.25 0.90
CA VAL A 137 3.11 -1.92 -0.10
C VAL A 137 4.50 -1.92 0.52
N ASP A 138 4.61 -1.50 1.79
CA ASP A 138 5.87 -1.47 2.52
C ASP A 138 6.06 -2.71 3.41
N PHE A 139 5.02 -3.10 4.15
CA PHE A 139 5.08 -4.25 5.05
C PHE A 139 3.70 -4.69 5.52
N VAL A 140 3.61 -5.90 6.06
CA VAL A 140 2.45 -6.45 6.76
C VAL A 140 2.76 -6.59 8.24
N SER A 141 1.83 -6.20 9.11
CA SER A 141 1.97 -6.35 10.57
C SER A 141 0.62 -6.60 11.25
N LEU A 142 0.05 -5.60 11.94
CA LEU A 142 -1.21 -5.67 12.65
C LEU A 142 -2.41 -5.62 11.69
N PRO A 143 -3.49 -6.38 11.97
CA PRO A 143 -4.70 -6.34 11.17
C PRO A 143 -5.42 -5.00 11.36
N ILE A 144 -5.70 -4.31 10.26
CA ILE A 144 -6.56 -3.12 10.22
C ILE A 144 -7.80 -3.46 9.39
N SER A 145 -8.97 -3.02 9.84
CA SER A 145 -10.20 -3.07 9.07
C SER A 145 -10.83 -1.69 8.94
N MET A 146 -11.65 -1.51 7.91
CA MET A 146 -12.34 -0.25 7.63
C MET A 146 -13.78 -0.50 7.23
N LYS A 147 -14.65 0.41 7.67
CA LYS A 147 -16.05 0.44 7.29
C LYS A 147 -16.48 1.85 6.92
N LEU A 148 -17.04 1.99 5.72
CA LEU A 148 -17.62 3.22 5.23
C LEU A 148 -19.12 3.03 5.03
N ILE A 149 -19.91 3.89 5.66
CA ILE A 149 -21.31 4.09 5.29
C ILE A 149 -21.35 5.40 4.52
N PRO A 150 -21.47 5.38 3.19
CA PRO A 150 -21.54 6.61 2.41
C PRO A 150 -22.93 7.25 2.56
N ALA A 151 -23.03 8.55 2.30
CA ALA A 151 -24.29 9.27 2.23
C ALA A 151 -25.19 8.75 1.08
N HIS A 152 -24.56 8.25 0.03
CA HIS A 152 -25.20 7.63 -1.13
C HIS A 152 -24.49 6.32 -1.49
N GLY A 153 -25.25 5.28 -1.84
CA GLY A 153 -24.72 3.96 -2.16
C GLY A 153 -24.80 2.98 -0.99
N ARG A 154 -24.19 1.80 -1.17
CA ARG A 154 -24.20 0.72 -0.17
C ARG A 154 -23.05 0.87 0.82
N PRO A 155 -23.20 0.37 2.06
CA PRO A 155 -22.08 0.22 2.99
C PRO A 155 -20.95 -0.59 2.36
N GLN A 156 -19.72 -0.21 2.68
CA GLN A 156 -18.50 -0.85 2.21
C GLN A 156 -17.66 -1.28 3.43
N GLU A 157 -17.05 -2.44 3.35
CA GLU A 157 -16.25 -3.00 4.43
C GLU A 157 -15.01 -3.72 3.86
N ILE A 158 -13.87 -3.47 4.50
CA ILE A 158 -12.60 -4.14 4.27
C ILE A 158 -12.17 -4.72 5.61
N HIS A 159 -12.09 -6.04 5.69
CA HIS A 159 -11.78 -6.73 6.94
C HIS A 159 -10.26 -6.83 7.20
N GLY A 160 -9.43 -6.69 6.15
CA GLY A 160 -7.98 -6.84 6.27
C GLY A 160 -7.54 -8.28 6.54
N LEU A 161 -6.41 -8.42 7.24
CA LEU A 161 -5.84 -9.72 7.58
C LEU A 161 -6.76 -10.52 8.48
N LYS A 162 -6.76 -11.84 8.27
CA LYS A 162 -7.28 -12.80 9.25
C LYS A 162 -6.47 -12.72 10.55
N ALA A 163 -7.05 -13.18 11.65
CA ALA A 163 -6.40 -13.17 12.96
C ALA A 163 -5.02 -13.87 12.97
N ASP A 164 -4.85 -14.91 12.16
CA ASP A 164 -3.60 -15.67 11.95
C ASP A 164 -2.87 -15.29 10.65
N GLY A 165 -3.26 -14.18 10.01
CA GLY A 165 -2.79 -13.79 8.69
C GLY A 165 -1.27 -13.55 8.63
N LEU A 166 -0.72 -12.79 9.59
CA LEU A 166 0.73 -12.53 9.66
C LEU A 166 1.53 -13.83 9.81
N LYS A 167 1.04 -14.75 10.66
CA LYS A 167 1.66 -16.08 10.85
C LYS A 167 1.59 -16.91 9.56
N THR A 168 0.43 -16.93 8.90
CA THR A 168 0.22 -17.62 7.62
C THR A 168 1.19 -17.13 6.55
N ILE A 169 1.39 -15.82 6.44
CA ILE A 169 2.35 -15.23 5.51
C ILE A 169 3.77 -15.69 5.84
N CYS A 170 4.18 -15.62 7.11
CA CYS A 170 5.52 -16.06 7.53
C CYS A 170 5.79 -17.54 7.20
N GLU A 171 4.84 -18.42 7.48
CA GLU A 171 4.96 -19.85 7.17
C GLU A 171 4.99 -20.10 5.66
N GLY A 172 4.19 -19.34 4.90
CA GLY A 172 4.18 -19.36 3.43
C GLY A 172 5.51 -18.92 2.84
N LEU A 173 6.10 -17.83 3.32
CA LEU A 173 7.39 -17.31 2.85
C LEU A 173 8.52 -18.28 3.20
N LYS A 174 8.55 -18.82 4.42
CA LYS A 174 9.49 -19.88 4.82
C LYS A 174 9.38 -21.10 3.90
N SER A 175 8.16 -21.47 3.53
CA SER A 175 7.93 -22.59 2.61
C SER A 175 8.37 -22.27 1.19
N GLN A 176 8.09 -21.07 0.70
CA GLN A 176 8.49 -20.62 -0.63
C GLN A 176 10.02 -20.56 -0.77
N SER A 177 10.74 -20.02 0.22
CA SER A 177 12.20 -20.05 0.26
C SER A 177 12.80 -21.45 0.14
N ARG A 178 12.14 -22.47 0.70
CA ARG A 178 12.59 -23.86 0.56
C ARG A 178 12.35 -24.41 -0.84
N ILE A 179 11.39 -23.87 -1.58
CA ILE A 179 11.04 -24.31 -2.94
C ILE A 179 12.00 -23.73 -3.97
N ASP A 180 12.25 -22.41 -3.91
CA ASP A 180 12.99 -21.70 -4.97
C ASP A 180 14.35 -21.14 -4.53
N GLY A 181 14.65 -21.13 -3.23
CA GLY A 181 15.90 -20.58 -2.70
C GLY A 181 16.02 -19.06 -2.81
N ALA A 182 14.95 -18.32 -3.15
CA ALA A 182 15.01 -16.88 -3.42
C ALA A 182 15.11 -16.00 -2.16
N GLY A 183 14.98 -16.57 -0.96
CA GLY A 183 15.16 -15.83 0.29
C GLY A 183 13.93 -15.06 0.78
N TRP A 184 12.72 -15.45 0.37
CA TRP A 184 11.44 -14.94 0.87
C TRP A 184 11.31 -14.87 2.40
N ASP A 185 11.92 -15.81 3.12
CA ASP A 185 11.98 -15.86 4.59
C ASP A 185 12.75 -14.71 5.22
N LYS A 186 13.66 -14.05 4.48
CA LYS A 186 14.41 -12.87 4.95
C LYS A 186 13.53 -11.64 5.11
N LEU A 187 12.35 -11.62 4.49
CA LEU A 187 11.36 -10.55 4.66
C LEU A 187 10.76 -10.51 6.07
N ILE A 188 10.90 -11.59 6.85
CA ILE A 188 10.30 -11.72 8.18
C ILE A 188 11.18 -10.97 9.19
N VAL A 189 10.60 -9.98 9.86
CA VAL A 189 11.26 -9.20 10.91
C VAL A 189 10.74 -9.63 12.27
N GLU A 190 11.66 -10.11 13.09
CA GLU A 190 11.41 -10.53 14.46
C GLU A 190 12.15 -9.63 15.45
N SER A 191 11.57 -9.44 16.64
CA SER A 191 12.23 -8.76 17.76
C SER A 191 11.83 -9.44 19.06
N ALA A 192 12.82 -9.67 19.93
CA ALA A 192 12.64 -10.39 21.20
C ALA A 192 11.87 -11.73 21.07
N GLY A 193 12.06 -12.46 19.96
CA GLY A 193 11.40 -13.75 19.70
C GLY A 193 9.94 -13.66 19.26
N GLN A 194 9.44 -12.47 18.91
CA GLN A 194 8.11 -12.26 18.33
C GLN A 194 8.22 -11.73 16.90
N ILE A 195 7.34 -12.20 16.02
CA ILE A 195 7.19 -11.64 14.68
C ILE A 195 6.58 -10.25 14.80
N LEU A 196 7.31 -9.22 14.37
CA LEU A 196 6.81 -7.84 14.35
C LEU A 196 6.06 -7.56 13.05
N ARG A 197 6.67 -7.95 11.93
CA ARG A 197 6.19 -7.62 10.59
C ARG A 197 6.86 -8.49 9.53
N VAL A 198 6.32 -8.41 8.32
CA VAL A 198 6.93 -8.93 7.10
C VAL A 198 7.10 -7.78 6.13
N LEU A 199 8.33 -7.48 5.72
CA LEU A 199 8.63 -6.45 4.74
C LEU A 199 8.15 -6.87 3.35
N SER A 200 7.76 -5.91 2.53
CA SER A 200 7.56 -6.16 1.10
C SER A 200 8.93 -6.38 0.41
N PRO A 201 8.96 -7.07 -0.73
CA PRO A 201 10.20 -7.32 -1.46
C PRO A 201 10.88 -6.05 -1.99
N ASN A 202 10.21 -4.89 -1.95
CA ASN A 202 10.82 -3.59 -2.27
C ASN A 202 11.92 -3.17 -1.30
N HIS A 203 11.89 -3.71 -0.10
CA HIS A 203 12.76 -3.33 1.00
C HIS A 203 13.88 -4.36 1.24
N GLU A 204 14.06 -5.32 0.34
CA GLU A 204 15.05 -6.39 0.45
C GLU A 204 15.87 -6.53 -0.85
N GLU A 205 17.19 -6.36 -0.73
CA GLU A 205 18.11 -6.42 -1.87
C GLU A 205 18.33 -7.86 -2.40
N GLY A 206 17.98 -8.87 -1.60
CA GLY A 206 18.21 -10.29 -1.88
C GLY A 206 17.54 -10.87 -3.13
N PHE A 207 16.62 -10.16 -3.79
CA PHE A 207 15.87 -10.67 -4.94
C PHE A 207 16.48 -10.35 -6.31
N ARG A 208 17.64 -9.69 -6.38
CA ARG A 208 18.27 -9.35 -7.67
C ARG A 208 18.38 -10.60 -8.58
N GLY A 209 17.84 -10.53 -9.79
CA GLY A 209 17.88 -11.66 -10.73
C GLY A 209 16.65 -12.59 -10.70
N TYR A 210 15.72 -12.40 -9.75
CA TYR A 210 14.58 -13.31 -9.56
C TYR A 210 13.57 -13.31 -10.72
N TYR A 211 13.21 -12.14 -11.24
CA TYR A 211 12.25 -12.00 -12.34
C TYR A 211 12.85 -12.15 -13.74
N GLU A 212 14.17 -12.09 -13.88
CA GLU A 212 14.84 -11.89 -15.16
C GLU A 212 14.50 -12.98 -16.19
N THR A 213 14.36 -14.25 -15.77
CA THR A 213 13.89 -15.32 -16.68
C THR A 213 12.45 -15.10 -17.17
N TYR A 214 11.53 -14.69 -16.27
CA TYR A 214 10.15 -14.39 -16.66
C TYR A 214 10.08 -13.17 -17.58
N ILE A 215 10.89 -12.15 -17.29
CA ILE A 215 11.03 -10.95 -18.13
C ILE A 215 11.49 -11.34 -19.54
N ASP A 216 12.51 -12.19 -19.66
CA ASP A 216 13.02 -12.65 -20.96
C ASP A 216 11.94 -13.38 -21.78
N GLU A 217 11.16 -14.25 -21.14
CA GLU A 217 10.03 -14.95 -21.77
C GLU A 217 8.95 -13.96 -22.24
N VAL A 218 8.60 -12.99 -21.41
CA VAL A 218 7.62 -11.94 -21.73
C VAL A 218 8.09 -11.08 -22.90
N TRP A 219 9.35 -10.63 -22.87
CA TRP A 219 9.93 -9.84 -23.96
C TRP A 219 9.93 -10.61 -25.28
N ASN A 220 10.32 -11.90 -25.25
CA ASN A 220 10.31 -12.75 -26.43
C ASN A 220 8.90 -12.99 -26.98
N LYS A 221 7.90 -13.26 -26.12
CA LYS A 221 6.49 -13.40 -26.51
C LYS A 221 6.03 -12.17 -27.31
N TYR A 222 6.30 -10.98 -26.78
CA TYR A 222 5.81 -9.75 -27.38
C TYR A 222 6.61 -9.24 -28.60
N THR A 223 7.64 -9.98 -29.05
CA THR A 223 8.21 -9.79 -30.41
C THR A 223 7.30 -10.37 -31.50
N LYS A 224 6.47 -11.36 -31.15
CA LYS A 224 5.64 -12.12 -32.10
C LYS A 224 4.17 -11.75 -31.96
N THR A 225 3.71 -11.55 -30.73
CA THR A 225 2.32 -11.21 -30.38
C THR A 225 2.26 -9.78 -29.86
N PRO A 226 1.26 -8.96 -30.21
CA PRO A 226 1.11 -7.64 -29.59
C PRO A 226 0.70 -7.79 -28.12
N LEU A 227 1.21 -6.89 -27.26
CA LEU A 227 0.63 -6.63 -25.95
C LEU A 227 -0.43 -5.56 -26.12
N ILE A 228 -1.68 -5.88 -25.78
CA ILE A 228 -2.80 -4.96 -25.85
C ILE A 228 -3.06 -4.43 -24.43
N VAL A 229 -3.05 -3.13 -24.25
CA VAL A 229 -3.31 -2.50 -22.94
C VAL A 229 -4.52 -1.59 -23.04
N ASP A 230 -5.55 -1.89 -22.25
CA ASP A 230 -6.62 -0.93 -21.98
C ASP A 230 -6.13 0.04 -20.90
N THR A 231 -5.85 1.26 -21.31
CA THR A 231 -5.37 2.32 -20.41
C THR A 231 -6.44 2.75 -19.40
N GLN A 232 -7.73 2.45 -19.67
CA GLN A 232 -8.89 2.94 -18.93
C GLN A 232 -8.83 4.47 -18.73
N ALA A 233 -8.23 5.16 -19.70
CA ALA A 233 -8.03 6.59 -19.77
C ALA A 233 -8.29 7.08 -21.21
N GLU A 234 -8.01 8.35 -21.49
CA GLU A 234 -8.32 8.99 -22.78
C GLU A 234 -7.66 8.33 -24.00
N TRP A 235 -6.58 7.56 -23.82
CA TRP A 235 -5.88 6.85 -24.90
C TRP A 235 -6.56 5.53 -25.29
N GLY A 236 -7.55 5.05 -24.52
CA GLY A 236 -8.29 3.83 -24.81
C GLY A 236 -7.42 2.57 -24.79
N THR A 237 -7.73 1.62 -25.67
CA THR A 237 -6.98 0.37 -25.84
C THR A 237 -5.91 0.52 -26.91
N ILE A 238 -4.65 0.24 -26.54
CA ILE A 238 -3.48 0.47 -27.39
C ILE A 238 -2.60 -0.77 -27.48
N GLU A 239 -1.92 -0.92 -28.63
CA GLU A 239 -1.05 -2.06 -28.90
C GLU A 239 0.43 -1.68 -28.75
N GLY A 240 1.16 -2.54 -28.05
CA GLY A 240 2.61 -2.48 -27.89
C GLY A 240 3.27 -3.72 -28.47
N ARG A 241 4.48 -3.56 -29.02
CA ARG A 241 5.30 -4.67 -29.51
C ARG A 241 6.75 -4.51 -29.12
N VAL A 242 7.42 -5.62 -28.86
CA VAL A 242 8.85 -5.61 -28.61
C VAL A 242 9.60 -5.60 -29.94
N SER A 243 10.40 -4.56 -30.16
CA SER A 243 11.33 -4.46 -31.28
C SER A 243 12.62 -3.80 -30.82
N ASN A 244 13.77 -4.23 -31.34
CA ASN A 244 15.09 -3.75 -30.92
C ASN A 244 15.31 -3.76 -29.39
N GLY A 245 14.73 -4.76 -28.71
CA GLY A 245 14.83 -4.93 -27.25
C GLY A 245 13.92 -4.04 -26.41
N GLN A 246 13.07 -3.21 -27.01
CA GLN A 246 12.17 -2.29 -26.30
C GLN A 246 10.71 -2.59 -26.64
N LEU A 247 9.83 -2.53 -25.63
CA LEU A 247 8.38 -2.62 -25.80
C LEU A 247 7.86 -1.22 -26.16
N THR A 248 7.41 -1.05 -27.40
CA THR A 248 7.00 0.26 -27.93
C THR A 248 5.50 0.29 -28.18
N PHE A 249 4.84 1.30 -27.62
CA PHE A 249 3.47 1.72 -27.96
C PHE A 249 3.59 2.94 -28.89
N PRO A 250 3.34 2.80 -30.21
CA PRO A 250 3.68 3.83 -31.19
C PRO A 250 3.11 5.22 -30.85
N GLY A 251 3.98 6.22 -30.81
CA GLY A 251 3.62 7.61 -30.53
C GLY A 251 3.24 7.92 -29.07
N LEU A 252 3.28 6.94 -28.16
CA LEU A 252 2.81 7.08 -26.78
C LEU A 252 3.89 6.81 -25.73
N ALA A 253 4.52 5.63 -25.80
CA ALA A 253 5.49 5.23 -24.78
C ALA A 253 6.46 4.15 -25.30
N THR A 254 7.59 4.03 -24.62
CA THR A 254 8.54 2.95 -24.86
C THR A 254 9.16 2.50 -23.55
N PHE A 255 9.19 1.19 -23.33
CA PHE A 255 9.71 0.57 -22.11
C PHE A 255 10.94 -0.26 -22.46
N THR A 256 12.05 0.04 -21.82
CA THR A 256 13.20 -0.88 -21.78
C THR A 256 12.83 -2.11 -20.94
N LYS A 257 13.65 -3.15 -21.04
CA LYS A 257 13.50 -4.34 -20.19
C LYS A 257 13.67 -3.94 -18.70
N PRO A 258 12.70 -4.22 -17.82
CA PRO A 258 12.79 -3.93 -16.39
C PRO A 258 13.74 -4.93 -15.72
N SER A 259 14.22 -4.55 -14.54
CA SER A 259 14.85 -5.44 -13.57
C SER A 259 13.83 -5.97 -12.57
N THR A 260 14.26 -6.93 -11.73
CA THR A 260 13.45 -7.34 -10.56
C THR A 260 13.05 -6.16 -9.67
N ALA A 261 13.97 -5.22 -9.40
CA ALA A 261 13.68 -4.06 -8.55
C ALA A 261 12.63 -3.12 -9.16
N ASP A 262 12.65 -2.95 -10.48
CA ASP A 262 11.64 -2.15 -11.19
C ASP A 262 10.25 -2.80 -11.07
N ILE A 263 10.16 -4.13 -11.16
CA ILE A 263 8.87 -4.84 -11.04
C ILE A 263 8.28 -4.70 -9.64
N PHE A 264 9.06 -4.93 -8.59
CA PHE A 264 8.50 -4.83 -7.23
C PHE A 264 8.12 -3.38 -6.88
N SER A 265 8.94 -2.40 -7.28
CA SER A 265 8.75 -1.00 -6.89
C SER A 265 7.73 -0.26 -7.77
N CYS A 266 7.55 -0.73 -9.01
CA CYS A 266 6.75 -0.09 -10.05
C CYS A 266 7.11 1.39 -10.30
N SER A 267 8.31 1.84 -9.89
CA SER A 267 8.65 3.27 -9.86
C SER A 267 10.07 3.60 -10.31
N SER A 268 10.86 2.61 -10.70
CA SER A 268 12.23 2.80 -11.21
C SER A 268 12.39 2.28 -12.63
N GLY A 269 13.55 2.55 -13.24
CA GLY A 269 13.89 2.07 -14.58
C GLY A 269 12.82 2.46 -15.61
N PRO A 270 12.26 1.52 -16.38
CA PRO A 270 11.23 1.81 -17.38
C PRO A 270 9.90 2.31 -16.78
N PHE A 271 9.70 2.22 -15.46
CA PHE A 271 8.49 2.65 -14.76
C PHE A 271 8.64 3.98 -14.02
N ALA A 272 9.79 4.66 -14.15
CA ALA A 272 10.04 5.93 -13.45
C ALA A 272 9.21 7.11 -13.97
N ASN A 273 8.75 7.07 -15.23
CA ASN A 273 7.93 8.13 -15.81
C ASN A 273 6.45 7.75 -15.76
N ASN A 274 5.65 8.54 -15.03
CA ASN A 274 4.21 8.34 -14.89
C ASN A 274 3.39 9.50 -15.49
N ALA A 275 3.96 10.27 -16.42
CA ALA A 275 3.27 11.36 -17.10
C ALA A 275 2.55 10.89 -18.39
N GLY A 276 1.43 11.55 -18.70
CA GLY A 276 0.66 11.29 -19.91
C GLY A 276 0.28 9.82 -20.07
N ALA A 277 0.39 9.29 -21.29
CA ALA A 277 0.04 7.89 -21.60
C ALA A 277 0.92 6.87 -20.84
N THR A 278 2.12 7.25 -20.42
CA THR A 278 3.05 6.35 -19.71
C THR A 278 2.50 5.94 -18.35
N GLY A 279 1.80 6.84 -17.63
CA GLY A 279 1.23 6.55 -16.31
C GLY A 279 0.29 5.33 -16.29
N PRO A 280 -0.84 5.33 -17.04
CA PRO A 280 -1.72 4.18 -17.08
C PRO A 280 -1.03 2.94 -17.66
N LEU A 281 -0.16 3.08 -18.66
CA LEU A 281 0.62 1.95 -19.20
C LEU A 281 1.50 1.30 -18.13
N THR A 282 2.30 2.09 -17.40
CA THR A 282 3.13 1.63 -16.27
C THR A 282 2.29 0.87 -15.25
N ALA A 283 1.13 1.40 -14.86
CA ALA A 283 0.26 0.76 -13.89
C ALA A 283 -0.17 -0.65 -14.34
N ARG A 284 -0.68 -0.80 -15.58
CA ARG A 284 -1.18 -2.09 -16.09
C ARG A 284 -0.06 -3.10 -16.30
N ILE A 285 1.07 -2.66 -16.85
CA ILE A 285 2.22 -3.52 -17.11
C ILE A 285 2.83 -3.99 -15.78
N SER A 286 3.00 -3.09 -14.80
CA SER A 286 3.55 -3.43 -13.49
C SER A 286 2.65 -4.38 -12.70
N ALA A 287 1.33 -4.16 -12.74
CA ALA A 287 0.37 -5.08 -12.13
C ALA A 287 0.43 -6.48 -12.75
N ALA A 288 0.50 -6.55 -14.09
CA ALA A 288 0.59 -7.81 -14.80
C ALA A 288 1.93 -8.56 -14.54
N PHE A 289 3.04 -7.85 -14.34
CA PHE A 289 4.30 -8.46 -13.88
C PHE A 289 4.20 -9.02 -12.46
N ASN A 290 3.71 -8.22 -11.51
CA ASN A 290 3.56 -8.65 -10.11
C ASN A 290 2.64 -9.88 -9.99
N ARG A 291 1.53 -9.88 -10.75
CA ARG A 291 0.56 -11.00 -10.81
C ARG A 291 0.99 -12.12 -11.74
N SER A 292 2.11 -11.98 -12.45
CA SER A 292 2.65 -12.93 -13.44
C SER A 292 1.67 -13.34 -14.56
N THR A 293 0.85 -12.40 -15.05
CA THR A 293 -0.19 -12.67 -16.07
C THR A 293 0.24 -12.40 -17.52
N LEU A 294 1.36 -11.72 -17.78
CA LEU A 294 1.80 -11.33 -19.13
C LEU A 294 2.08 -12.52 -20.07
N LEU A 295 2.39 -13.71 -19.54
CA LEU A 295 2.54 -14.90 -20.37
C LEU A 295 1.21 -15.58 -20.70
N SER A 296 0.25 -15.59 -19.77
CA SER A 296 -1.05 -16.26 -19.93
C SER A 296 -2.13 -15.38 -20.59
N ASN A 297 -1.99 -14.06 -20.52
CA ASN A 297 -2.87 -13.08 -21.14
C ASN A 297 -2.05 -12.12 -22.02
N ASP A 298 -2.63 -11.59 -23.08
CA ASP A 298 -2.03 -10.57 -23.95
C ASP A 298 -2.84 -9.26 -23.97
N ARG A 299 -3.93 -9.19 -23.20
CA ARG A 299 -4.83 -8.04 -23.09
C ARG A 299 -4.96 -7.62 -21.63
N HIS A 300 -4.33 -6.52 -21.21
CA HIS A 300 -4.28 -6.13 -19.80
C HIS A 300 -5.00 -4.80 -19.53
N PRO A 301 -5.82 -4.70 -18.46
CA PRO A 301 -6.24 -5.76 -17.54
C PRO A 301 -7.48 -6.54 -18.04
N THR A 302 -7.85 -6.42 -19.32
CA THR A 302 -9.06 -7.05 -19.88
C THR A 302 -9.05 -8.58 -19.70
N ASN A 303 -10.19 -9.16 -19.30
CA ASN A 303 -10.36 -10.61 -19.06
C ASN A 303 -9.44 -11.22 -17.99
N GLU A 304 -8.69 -10.41 -17.24
CA GLU A 304 -7.97 -10.90 -16.08
C GLU A 304 -8.96 -11.41 -15.02
N LYS A 305 -8.68 -12.62 -14.50
CA LYS A 305 -9.42 -13.25 -13.40
C LYS A 305 -8.51 -13.37 -12.20
N VAL A 306 -9.03 -13.09 -11.01
CA VAL A 306 -8.27 -13.23 -9.75
C VAL A 306 -7.71 -14.64 -9.59
N SER A 307 -8.45 -15.65 -10.07
CA SER A 307 -8.01 -17.06 -10.05
C SER A 307 -6.73 -17.34 -10.83
N ASP A 308 -6.37 -16.48 -11.78
CA ASP A 308 -5.24 -16.67 -12.70
C ASP A 308 -3.99 -15.91 -12.24
N TYR A 309 -4.10 -15.11 -11.18
CA TYR A 309 -2.97 -14.39 -10.60
C TYR A 309 -2.01 -15.34 -9.89
N TYR A 310 -0.73 -14.99 -9.94
CA TYR A 310 0.36 -15.66 -9.23
C TYR A 310 0.52 -17.15 -9.56
N ARG A 311 0.13 -17.56 -10.78
CA ARG A 311 0.19 -18.96 -11.23
C ARG A 311 1.53 -19.36 -11.84
N HIS A 312 2.34 -18.39 -12.25
CA HIS A 312 3.69 -18.68 -12.72
C HIS A 312 4.63 -18.92 -11.54
N LYS A 313 5.63 -19.80 -11.72
CA LYS A 313 6.63 -20.13 -10.68
C LYS A 313 7.47 -18.92 -10.23
N VAL A 314 7.70 -17.97 -11.13
CA VAL A 314 8.31 -16.66 -10.85
C VAL A 314 7.19 -15.65 -10.80
N THR A 315 6.89 -15.18 -9.60
CA THR A 315 5.82 -14.22 -9.31
C THR A 315 6.06 -13.53 -7.97
N ASN A 316 5.24 -12.53 -7.61
CA ASN A 316 5.36 -11.82 -6.34
C ASN A 316 4.71 -12.68 -5.25
N HIS A 317 5.50 -13.57 -4.65
CA HIS A 317 5.00 -14.49 -3.63
C HIS A 317 4.63 -13.82 -2.31
N TYR A 318 5.25 -12.68 -1.99
CA TYR A 318 4.76 -11.82 -0.91
C TYR A 318 3.31 -11.41 -1.17
N SER A 319 3.03 -10.81 -2.34
CA SER A 319 1.68 -10.37 -2.70
C SER A 319 0.67 -11.52 -2.71
N ARG A 320 1.04 -12.66 -3.33
CA ARG A 320 0.22 -13.88 -3.33
C ARG A 320 -0.22 -14.28 -1.92
N LEU A 321 0.74 -14.39 -1.00
CA LEU A 321 0.48 -14.80 0.38
C LEU A 321 -0.31 -13.75 1.17
N VAL A 322 -0.08 -12.46 0.91
CA VAL A 322 -0.85 -11.37 1.52
C VAL A 322 -2.32 -11.48 1.12
N HIS A 323 -2.64 -11.66 -0.16
CA HIS A 323 -4.03 -11.84 -0.58
C HIS A 323 -4.65 -13.11 0.06
N GLU A 324 -3.95 -14.24 0.04
CA GLU A 324 -4.43 -15.49 0.67
C GLU A 324 -4.73 -15.33 2.17
N ALA A 325 -3.94 -14.52 2.87
CA ALA A 325 -4.07 -14.24 4.31
C ALA A 325 -5.12 -13.16 4.63
N ASN A 326 -5.54 -12.35 3.67
CA ASN A 326 -6.60 -11.36 3.86
C ASN A 326 -7.99 -11.99 3.70
N HIS A 327 -8.96 -11.43 4.43
CA HIS A 327 -10.36 -11.73 4.20
C HIS A 327 -10.76 -11.30 2.77
N HIS A 328 -11.44 -12.19 2.06
CA HIS A 328 -11.88 -11.99 0.67
C HIS A 328 -10.77 -11.70 -0.35
N GLY A 329 -9.49 -11.92 0.00
CA GLY A 329 -8.38 -11.67 -0.91
C GLY A 329 -8.01 -10.19 -1.10
N ARG A 330 -8.50 -9.28 -0.26
CA ARG A 330 -8.40 -7.82 -0.50
C ARG A 330 -7.41 -7.14 0.44
N GLY A 331 -6.39 -6.51 -0.14
CA GLY A 331 -5.38 -5.70 0.54
C GLY A 331 -4.25 -5.28 -0.40
N TYR A 332 -3.83 -4.02 -0.33
CA TYR A 332 -2.94 -3.38 -1.31
C TYR A 332 -1.48 -3.84 -1.15
N ALA A 333 -1.06 -4.87 -1.88
CA ALA A 333 0.21 -5.57 -1.60
C ALA A 333 1.42 -5.13 -2.43
N PHE A 334 1.22 -4.38 -3.50
CA PHE A 334 2.27 -3.79 -4.33
C PHE A 334 1.71 -2.53 -5.02
N PRO A 335 2.54 -1.60 -5.51
CA PRO A 335 2.03 -0.42 -6.20
C PRO A 335 1.23 -0.81 -7.46
N TYR A 336 0.04 -0.24 -7.63
CA TYR A 336 -0.92 -0.58 -8.71
C TYR A 336 -1.72 -1.87 -8.55
N ASP A 337 -1.84 -2.40 -7.32
CA ASP A 337 -2.74 -3.52 -7.04
C ASP A 337 -4.23 -3.17 -7.17
N ASP A 338 -4.55 -1.88 -7.33
CA ASP A 338 -5.88 -1.37 -7.69
C ASP A 338 -6.22 -1.53 -9.18
N VAL A 339 -5.25 -1.90 -10.02
CA VAL A 339 -5.53 -2.25 -11.42
C VAL A 339 -6.48 -3.44 -11.46
N SER A 340 -7.61 -3.27 -12.13
CA SER A 340 -8.67 -4.26 -12.23
C SER A 340 -9.24 -4.31 -13.64
N SER A 341 -9.70 -5.50 -14.03
CA SER A 341 -10.52 -5.70 -15.23
C SER A 341 -11.88 -4.98 -15.14
N GLY A 342 -12.29 -4.57 -13.94
CA GLY A 342 -13.59 -3.95 -13.66
C GLY A 342 -14.74 -4.95 -13.52
N THR A 343 -14.52 -6.22 -13.86
CA THR A 343 -15.52 -7.29 -13.76
C THR A 343 -15.28 -8.23 -12.58
N GLU A 344 -14.06 -8.24 -12.05
CA GLU A 344 -13.65 -9.06 -10.91
C GLU A 344 -13.70 -8.28 -9.59
N THR A 345 -13.55 -9.01 -8.49
CA THR A 345 -13.41 -8.40 -7.16
C THR A 345 -12.11 -7.61 -7.09
N ASP A 346 -12.20 -6.34 -6.70
CA ASP A 346 -11.05 -5.49 -6.39
C ASP A 346 -10.11 -6.17 -5.37
N GLN A 347 -8.82 -6.25 -5.70
CA GLN A 347 -7.79 -6.86 -4.85
C GLN A 347 -7.12 -5.85 -3.91
N SER A 348 -7.19 -4.55 -4.19
CA SER A 348 -6.48 -3.53 -3.42
C SER A 348 -7.09 -3.24 -2.05
N GLY A 349 -8.40 -3.49 -1.87
CA GLY A 349 -9.05 -3.39 -0.56
C GLY A 349 -9.27 -1.96 -0.09
N PHE A 350 -9.95 -1.16 -0.92
CA PHE A 350 -10.33 0.21 -0.59
C PHE A 350 -11.84 0.38 -0.29
N VAL A 351 -12.16 1.51 0.34
CA VAL A 351 -13.51 2.08 0.44
C VAL A 351 -13.52 3.51 -0.08
N SER A 352 -14.61 3.94 -0.73
CA SER A 352 -14.72 5.30 -1.24
C SER A 352 -16.15 5.86 -1.24
N GLY A 353 -16.29 7.16 -1.04
CA GLY A 353 -17.55 7.90 -1.16
C GLY A 353 -17.67 9.05 -0.17
N TRP A 354 -18.73 9.86 -0.29
CA TRP A 354 -19.01 10.90 0.70
C TRP A 354 -19.45 10.27 2.03
N PRO A 355 -18.73 10.45 3.15
CA PRO A 355 -18.98 9.67 4.37
C PRO A 355 -20.19 10.18 5.16
N LYS A 356 -21.14 9.28 5.49
CA LYS A 356 -22.06 9.46 6.62
C LYS A 356 -21.42 8.98 7.92
N SER A 357 -20.64 7.90 7.84
CA SER A 357 -19.75 7.46 8.93
C SER A 357 -18.56 6.71 8.36
N PHE A 358 -17.39 6.92 8.95
CA PHE A 358 -16.19 6.15 8.65
C PHE A 358 -15.61 5.58 9.93
N THR A 359 -15.31 4.27 9.92
CA THR A 359 -14.74 3.53 11.06
C THR A 359 -13.47 2.84 10.61
N VAL A 360 -12.43 2.93 11.43
CA VAL A 360 -11.18 2.18 11.27
C VAL A 360 -10.93 1.42 12.57
N SER A 361 -10.66 0.11 12.46
CA SER A 361 -10.43 -0.74 13.62
C SER A 361 -9.05 -1.38 13.54
N ILE A 362 -8.37 -1.47 14.69
CA ILE A 362 -7.12 -2.21 14.86
C ILE A 362 -7.41 -3.48 15.65
N GLY A 363 -6.94 -4.64 15.17
CA GLY A 363 -7.08 -5.93 15.85
C GLY A 363 -8.18 -6.84 15.30
#